data_AF-A0A232EQA7-F1
#
_entry.id   AF-A0A232EQA7-F1
#
_cell.length_a   1.000
_cell.length_b   1.000
_cell.length_c   1.000
_cell.angle_alpha   90.00
_cell.angle_beta   90.00
_cell.angle_gamma   90.00
#
_symmetry.space_group_name_H-M   'P 1'
#
loop_
_entity.id
_entity.type
_entity.pdbx_description
1 polymer ?
#
loop_
_entity_poly.entity_id
_entity_poly.type
_entity_poly.pdbx_seq_one_letter_code
_entity_poly.pdbx_strand_id
1 'polypeptide(L)'
;MTKESPFKYIKLHDFYLVITKVQKFNNRSSNKMDSATTLLDYSSSFPPCTKGNTNLTQECIEQEREPEWLENEVAGIRIWQLVGMVLSVILAVTIMICCCIRFRIPRTKQEIEADYIRKKLTHSFRKELAKINDKEMDEMDLKIAEYSIAYNKYWNCQFKAINHRNPESFFPKVNRFFRPKPQRKIDRLEVAQEDCQLLQRAQCDINNLPTINNKLVVENPTDILNVFGAYYEIINSPCFTNTNIQL
;
A
#
# COMPACT_ATOMS: atom_id res chain seq x y z
N MET A 1 42.72 7.23 -18.86
CA MET A 1 42.98 8.69 -18.95
C MET A 1 42.03 9.22 -20.03
N THR A 2 41.09 10.12 -19.81
CA THR A 2 40.91 11.17 -18.81
C THR A 2 39.41 11.48 -18.68
N LYS A 3 39.02 11.88 -17.46
CA LYS A 3 37.70 12.36 -17.05
C LYS A 3 37.41 13.73 -17.66
N GLU A 4 36.19 14.00 -18.10
CA GLU A 4 35.53 15.32 -17.98
C GLU A 4 33.99 15.16 -17.84
N SER A 5 33.41 16.15 -17.18
CA SER A 5 32.17 16.20 -16.37
C SER A 5 30.83 16.36 -17.12
N PRO A 6 29.69 15.93 -16.53
CA PRO A 6 28.35 16.25 -17.03
C PRO A 6 27.76 17.44 -16.26
N PHE A 7 27.99 18.67 -16.75
CA PHE A 7 27.18 19.82 -16.32
C PHE A 7 26.76 20.64 -17.53
N LYS A 8 25.56 20.36 -18.05
CA LYS A 8 24.68 21.39 -18.59
C LYS A 8 23.25 20.88 -18.71
N TYR A 9 22.31 21.75 -18.35
CA TYR A 9 20.84 21.65 -18.45
C TYR A 9 20.11 21.02 -17.25
N ILE A 10 20.08 21.76 -16.14
CA ILE A 10 18.92 21.74 -15.24
C ILE A 10 17.77 22.36 -16.03
N LYS A 11 16.78 21.54 -16.38
CA LYS A 11 15.61 21.94 -17.17
C LYS A 11 14.73 22.88 -16.35
N LEU A 12 14.29 23.98 -16.97
CA LEU A 12 13.25 24.90 -16.49
C LEU A 12 11.97 24.20 -15.97
N HIS A 13 11.76 22.94 -16.35
CA HIS A 13 10.64 22.11 -15.95
C HIS A 13 10.63 21.79 -14.44
N ASP A 14 11.81 21.70 -13.80
CA ASP A 14 11.90 21.37 -12.37
C ASP A 14 11.60 22.57 -11.47
N PHE A 15 11.88 23.80 -11.94
CA PHE A 15 11.52 25.03 -11.23
C PHE A 15 10.00 25.28 -11.23
N TYR A 16 9.34 24.98 -12.37
CA TYR A 16 7.88 25.08 -12.50
C TYR A 16 7.13 24.08 -11.60
N LEU A 17 7.72 22.91 -11.33
CA LEU A 17 7.17 21.88 -10.45
C LEU A 17 7.25 22.26 -8.96
N VAL A 18 8.27 23.03 -8.56
CA VAL A 18 8.43 23.54 -7.19
C VAL A 18 7.43 24.66 -6.90
N ILE A 19 7.26 25.62 -7.83
CA ILE A 19 6.30 26.73 -7.66
C ILE A 19 4.85 26.24 -7.61
N THR A 20 4.48 25.27 -8.47
CA THR A 20 3.12 24.69 -8.47
C THR A 20 2.79 23.88 -7.21
N LYS A 21 3.79 23.31 -6.52
CA LYS A 21 3.58 22.64 -5.23
C LYS A 21 3.43 23.62 -4.06
N VAL A 22 4.15 24.75 -4.07
CA VAL A 22 4.03 25.79 -3.02
C VAL A 22 2.67 26.49 -3.07
N GLN A 23 2.14 26.82 -4.26
CA GLN A 23 0.80 27.41 -4.40
C GLN A 23 -0.34 26.48 -3.95
N LYS A 24 -0.16 25.16 -4.07
CA LYS A 24 -1.17 24.16 -3.66
C LYS A 24 -1.21 23.94 -2.14
N PHE A 25 -0.13 24.28 -1.42
CA PHE A 25 -0.08 24.21 0.04
C PHE A 25 -0.69 25.46 0.69
N ASN A 26 -0.46 26.65 0.11
CA ASN A 26 -0.95 27.92 0.66
C ASN A 26 -2.49 28.08 0.55
N ASN A 27 -3.10 27.57 -0.53
CA ASN A 27 -4.56 27.64 -0.72
C ASN A 27 -5.38 26.63 0.09
N ARG A 28 -4.74 25.73 0.85
CA ARG A 28 -5.44 24.77 1.73
C ARG A 28 -5.61 25.27 3.16
N SER A 29 -4.97 26.38 3.53
CA SER A 29 -4.98 26.92 4.89
C SER A 29 -5.96 28.08 5.10
N SER A 30 -6.61 28.60 4.06
CA SER A 30 -7.41 29.84 4.15
C SER A 30 -8.92 29.64 4.27
N ASN A 31 -9.41 28.39 4.37
CA ASN A 31 -10.82 28.09 4.60
C ASN A 31 -11.04 27.51 6.00
N LYS A 32 -10.75 28.30 7.05
CA LYS A 32 -11.28 28.02 8.39
C LYS A 32 -11.27 29.29 9.26
N MET A 33 -12.45 29.58 9.79
CA MET A 33 -12.80 30.52 10.88
C MET A 33 -13.18 31.95 10.51
N ASP A 34 -14.50 32.18 10.46
CA ASP A 34 -15.16 33.44 10.76
C ASP A 34 -15.19 33.71 12.29
N SER A 35 -15.38 34.97 12.66
CA SER A 35 -15.89 35.49 13.94
C SER A 35 -14.86 35.89 15.02
N ALA A 36 -14.64 37.20 15.19
CA ALA A 36 -14.91 37.93 16.44
C ALA A 36 -14.50 39.41 16.35
N THR A 37 -15.40 40.23 16.87
CA THR A 37 -15.40 41.68 17.10
C THR A 37 -14.27 42.17 18.03
N THR A 38 -13.91 43.45 17.88
CA THR A 38 -13.61 44.46 18.95
C THR A 38 -12.18 45.03 19.03
N LEU A 39 -12.16 46.36 18.90
CA LEU A 39 -11.25 47.42 19.38
C LEU A 39 -10.11 47.06 20.36
N LEU A 40 -8.94 47.70 20.18
CA LEU A 40 -8.43 48.78 21.05
C LEU A 40 -7.04 49.27 20.60
N ASP A 41 -6.85 50.59 20.73
CA ASP A 41 -5.57 51.30 20.78
C ASP A 41 -4.60 50.69 21.81
N TYR A 42 -3.30 50.66 21.49
CA TYR A 42 -2.27 50.86 22.51
C TYR A 42 -0.93 51.30 21.90
N SER A 43 -0.45 52.45 22.39
CA SER A 43 0.83 53.11 22.10
C SER A 43 1.97 52.49 22.90
N SER A 44 3.17 52.39 22.30
CA SER A 44 4.48 52.49 22.99
C SER A 44 5.59 52.56 21.94
N SER A 45 6.20 53.73 21.70
CA SER A 45 7.45 54.20 22.34
C SER A 45 8.64 53.27 22.08
N PHE A 46 9.65 53.74 21.33
CA PHE A 46 11.01 54.04 21.82
C PHE A 46 11.91 54.67 20.71
N PRO A 47 12.60 55.80 20.98
CA PRO A 47 13.74 56.34 20.22
C PRO A 47 15.08 55.98 20.95
N PRO A 48 16.31 56.32 20.48
CA PRO A 48 16.82 57.70 20.40
C PRO A 48 17.78 58.04 19.23
N CYS A 49 17.90 59.35 19.01
CA CYS A 49 18.70 60.06 17.99
C CYS A 49 20.21 60.07 18.27
N THR A 50 21.04 60.51 17.30
CA THR A 50 22.06 61.58 17.49
C THR A 50 22.40 62.27 16.16
N LYS A 51 22.61 63.60 16.21
CA LYS A 51 22.69 64.59 15.12
C LYS A 51 24.12 64.95 14.67
N GLY A 52 24.20 65.54 13.48
CA GLY A 52 25.24 66.49 13.01
C GLY A 52 26.09 65.90 11.89
N ASN A 53 26.23 66.47 10.69
CA ASN A 53 26.34 67.89 10.33
C ASN A 53 26.22 68.10 8.79
N THR A 54 26.07 69.38 8.42
CA THR A 54 25.74 69.99 7.12
C THR A 54 26.83 69.89 6.05
N ASN A 55 26.46 69.54 4.80
CA ASN A 55 26.55 70.38 3.59
C ASN A 55 26.52 69.54 2.29
N LEU A 56 25.56 69.89 1.43
CA LEU A 56 25.74 70.03 -0.02
C LEU A 56 26.27 68.81 -0.81
N THR A 57 25.34 67.96 -1.25
CA THR A 57 25.30 67.50 -2.65
C THR A 57 23.89 67.02 -2.97
N GLN A 58 23.31 67.61 -4.02
CA GLN A 58 22.20 67.10 -4.82
C GLN A 58 20.98 66.55 -4.05
N GLU A 59 20.00 67.37 -3.70
CA GLU A 59 18.86 67.66 -4.59
C GLU A 59 18.38 66.46 -5.42
N CYS A 60 17.19 66.01 -4.99
CA CYS A 60 16.07 65.59 -5.82
C CYS A 60 16.18 64.20 -6.43
N ILE A 61 15.43 63.28 -5.80
CA ILE A 61 14.36 62.51 -6.44
C ILE A 61 14.65 62.31 -7.92
N GLU A 62 15.07 61.10 -8.29
CA GLU A 62 14.91 60.62 -9.65
C GLU A 62 13.43 60.78 -9.97
N GLN A 63 13.12 61.94 -10.54
CA GLN A 63 11.82 62.29 -11.04
C GLN A 63 11.59 61.22 -12.08
N GLU A 64 10.71 60.29 -11.73
CA GLU A 64 9.97 59.44 -12.64
C GLU A 64 9.35 60.42 -13.65
N ARG A 65 10.13 60.78 -14.67
CA ARG A 65 9.68 61.60 -15.78
C ARG A 65 8.76 60.67 -16.52
N GLU A 66 7.48 60.70 -16.11
CA GLU A 66 6.35 60.25 -16.91
C GLU A 66 6.72 60.56 -18.36
N PRO A 67 6.88 59.53 -19.21
CA PRO A 67 7.45 59.72 -20.52
C PRO A 67 6.62 60.78 -21.25
N GLU A 68 7.23 61.88 -21.71
CA GLU A 68 6.51 63.00 -22.36
C GLU A 68 5.62 62.54 -23.54
N TRP A 69 5.86 61.34 -24.07
CA TRP A 69 5.02 60.72 -25.09
C TRP A 69 3.67 60.20 -24.59
N LEU A 70 3.45 59.94 -23.29
CA LEU A 70 2.15 59.51 -22.74
C LEU A 70 1.10 60.62 -22.77
N GLU A 71 1.55 61.88 -22.71
CA GLU A 71 0.69 63.06 -22.57
C GLU A 71 0.20 63.60 -23.92
N ASN A 72 0.80 63.15 -25.03
CA ASN A 72 0.43 63.59 -26.37
C ASN A 72 -1.02 63.18 -26.69
N GLU A 73 -1.74 64.09 -27.33
CA GLU A 73 -3.14 63.91 -27.70
C GLU A 73 -3.21 63.53 -29.17
N VAL A 74 -3.62 62.29 -29.43
CA VAL A 74 -3.87 61.79 -30.78
C VAL A 74 -5.38 61.64 -30.93
N ALA A 75 -5.98 62.43 -31.82
CA ALA A 75 -7.41 62.39 -32.11
C ALA A 75 -8.35 62.64 -30.91
N GLY A 76 -7.97 63.52 -29.98
CA GLY A 76 -8.83 63.91 -28.84
C GLY A 76 -8.76 62.97 -27.63
N ILE A 77 -7.89 61.95 -27.65
CA ILE A 77 -7.78 60.92 -26.62
C ILE A 77 -6.33 60.85 -26.12
N ARG A 78 -6.16 60.75 -24.79
CA ARG A 78 -4.83 60.62 -24.17
C ARG A 78 -4.24 59.24 -24.46
N ILE A 79 -2.97 59.18 -24.83
CA ILE A 79 -2.30 57.93 -25.25
C ILE A 79 -2.34 56.85 -24.17
N TRP A 80 -2.27 57.24 -22.90
CA TRP A 80 -2.38 56.26 -21.80
C TRP A 80 -3.73 55.52 -21.79
N GLN A 81 -4.83 56.19 -22.18
CA GLN A 81 -6.14 55.56 -22.30
C GLN A 81 -6.18 54.57 -23.46
N LEU A 82 -5.53 54.89 -24.58
CA LEU A 82 -5.41 54.01 -25.74
C LEU A 82 -4.61 52.75 -25.40
N VAL A 83 -3.46 52.91 -24.72
CA VAL A 83 -2.64 51.80 -24.24
C VAL A 83 -3.43 50.92 -23.27
N GLY A 84 -4.18 51.52 -22.35
CA GLY A 84 -5.07 50.81 -21.42
C GLY A 84 -6.15 49.99 -22.14
N MET A 85 -6.82 50.56 -23.15
CA MET A 85 -7.83 49.85 -23.94
C MET A 85 -7.22 48.68 -24.71
N VAL A 86 -6.09 48.88 -25.38
CA VAL A 86 -5.42 47.83 -26.14
C VAL A 86 -4.95 46.70 -25.21
N LEU A 87 -4.35 47.04 -24.07
CA LEU A 87 -3.92 46.06 -23.07
C LEU A 87 -5.11 45.26 -22.52
N SER A 88 -6.24 45.92 -22.26
CA SER A 88 -7.47 45.28 -21.79
C SER A 88 -8.03 44.29 -22.81
N VAL A 89 -8.04 44.64 -24.09
CA VAL A 89 -8.53 43.76 -25.17
C VAL A 89 -7.62 42.54 -25.33
N ILE A 90 -6.30 42.73 -25.32
CA ILE A 90 -5.33 41.64 -25.42
C ILE A 90 -5.51 40.66 -24.24
N LEU A 91 -5.61 41.19 -23.02
CA LEU A 91 -5.79 40.39 -21.81
C LEU A 91 -7.10 39.59 -21.85
N ALA A 92 -8.20 40.20 -22.31
CA ALA A 92 -9.48 39.52 -22.50
C ALA A 92 -9.37 38.37 -23.53
N VAL A 93 -8.71 38.60 -24.66
CA VAL A 93 -8.49 37.58 -25.70
C VAL A 93 -7.63 36.43 -25.18
N THR A 94 -6.53 36.73 -24.46
CA THR A 94 -5.68 35.70 -23.86
C THR A 94 -6.45 34.84 -22.86
N ILE A 95 -7.28 35.43 -22.00
CA ILE A 95 -8.14 34.69 -21.07
C ILE A 95 -9.12 33.81 -21.84
N MET A 96 -9.82 34.35 -22.86
CA MET A 96 -10.76 33.59 -23.68
C MET A 96 -10.11 32.40 -24.38
N ILE A 97 -8.92 32.58 -24.98
CA ILE A 97 -8.17 31.50 -25.63
C ILE A 97 -7.70 30.47 -24.61
N CYS A 98 -7.22 30.90 -23.44
CA CYS A 98 -6.81 30.02 -22.34
C CYS A 98 -8.00 29.16 -21.86
N CYS A 99 -9.19 29.76 -21.75
CA CYS A 99 -10.42 29.05 -21.46
C CYS A 99 -10.74 28.03 -22.55
N CYS A 100 -10.73 28.43 -23.83
CA CYS A 100 -11.04 27.53 -24.94
C CYS A 100 -10.10 26.32 -25.02
N ILE A 101 -8.78 26.48 -24.84
CA ILE A 101 -7.82 25.36 -24.91
C ILE A 101 -8.01 24.37 -23.75
N ARG A 102 -8.25 24.89 -22.53
CA ARG A 102 -8.47 24.06 -21.34
C ARG A 102 -9.82 23.33 -21.39
N PHE A 103 -10.81 23.90 -22.07
CA PHE A 103 -12.12 23.27 -22.30
C PHE A 103 -12.17 22.35 -23.53
N ARG A 104 -11.28 22.51 -24.53
CA ARG A 104 -11.32 21.73 -25.80
C ARG A 104 -10.86 20.28 -25.69
N ILE A 105 -10.27 19.87 -24.56
CA ILE A 105 -10.17 18.45 -24.23
C ILE A 105 -11.40 18.15 -23.38
N PRO A 106 -12.51 17.64 -23.95
CA PRO A 106 -13.65 17.24 -23.15
C PRO A 106 -13.16 16.12 -22.25
N ARG A 107 -12.98 16.44 -20.95
CA ARG A 107 -12.52 15.51 -19.88
C ARG A 107 -13.31 14.20 -19.87
N THR A 108 -14.50 14.21 -20.46
CA THR A 108 -15.37 13.05 -20.65
C THR A 108 -14.83 12.01 -21.64
N LYS A 109 -14.14 12.38 -22.73
CA LYS A 109 -13.65 11.40 -23.71
C LYS A 109 -12.53 10.53 -23.14
N GLN A 110 -11.57 11.15 -22.46
CA GLN A 110 -10.48 10.43 -21.79
C GLN A 110 -10.96 9.62 -20.59
N GLU A 111 -11.94 10.12 -19.84
CA GLU A 111 -12.53 9.39 -18.72
C GLU A 111 -13.35 8.18 -19.18
N ILE A 112 -14.16 8.32 -20.25
CA ILE A 112 -14.95 7.21 -20.81
C ILE A 112 -14.05 6.11 -21.38
N GLU A 113 -12.97 6.46 -22.07
CA GLU A 113 -12.05 5.47 -22.64
C GLU A 113 -11.23 4.74 -21.57
N ALA A 114 -10.73 5.48 -20.56
CA ALA A 114 -10.06 4.89 -19.42
C ALA A 114 -11.00 3.96 -18.62
N ASP A 115 -12.26 4.34 -18.42
CA ASP A 115 -13.24 3.52 -17.72
C ASP A 115 -13.71 2.32 -18.54
N TYR A 116 -13.80 2.44 -19.87
CA TYR A 116 -14.11 1.33 -20.76
C TYR A 116 -13.02 0.25 -20.70
N ILE A 117 -11.74 0.65 -20.75
CA ILE A 117 -10.60 -0.27 -20.64
C ILE A 117 -10.60 -0.95 -19.27
N ARG A 118 -10.80 -0.19 -18.18
CA ARG A 118 -10.88 -0.75 -16.82
C ARG A 118 -12.00 -1.78 -16.69
N LYS A 119 -13.20 -1.48 -17.19
CA LYS A 119 -14.38 -2.37 -17.13
C LYS A 119 -14.18 -3.63 -17.98
N LYS A 120 -13.61 -3.51 -19.17
CA LYS A 120 -13.33 -4.67 -20.05
C LYS A 120 -12.32 -5.62 -19.41
N LEU A 121 -11.27 -5.06 -18.81
CA LEU A 121 -10.24 -5.83 -18.11
C LEU A 121 -10.81 -6.53 -16.88
N THR A 122 -11.56 -5.82 -16.03
CA THR A 122 -12.22 -6.44 -14.87
C THR A 122 -13.25 -7.49 -15.27
N HIS A 123 -14.01 -7.29 -16.35
CA HIS A 123 -14.98 -8.27 -16.82
C HIS A 123 -14.30 -9.55 -17.33
N SER A 124 -13.23 -9.43 -18.11
CA SER A 124 -12.49 -10.59 -18.61
C SER A 124 -11.85 -11.37 -17.46
N PHE A 125 -11.21 -10.68 -16.51
CA PHE A 125 -10.63 -11.34 -15.34
C PHE A 125 -11.69 -11.95 -14.42
N ARG A 126 -12.81 -11.26 -14.18
CA ARG A 126 -13.91 -11.82 -13.38
C ARG A 126 -14.51 -13.06 -14.02
N LYS A 127 -14.60 -13.11 -15.35
CA LYS A 127 -15.10 -14.28 -16.08
C LYS A 127 -14.16 -15.49 -15.96
N GLU A 128 -12.85 -15.27 -16.10
CA GLU A 128 -11.86 -16.34 -15.91
C GLU A 128 -11.78 -16.78 -14.44
N LEU A 129 -11.82 -15.83 -13.50
CA LEU A 129 -11.85 -16.13 -12.06
C LEU A 129 -13.12 -16.88 -11.66
N ALA A 130 -14.30 -16.50 -12.16
CA ALA A 130 -15.54 -17.21 -11.84
C ALA A 130 -15.51 -18.67 -12.33
N LYS A 131 -14.95 -18.91 -13.52
CA LYS A 131 -14.85 -20.26 -14.10
C LYS A 131 -13.90 -21.19 -13.31
N ILE A 132 -12.84 -20.64 -12.73
CA ILE A 132 -11.90 -21.37 -11.85
C ILE A 132 -12.52 -21.53 -10.46
N ASN A 133 -13.15 -20.46 -9.95
CA ASN A 133 -13.83 -20.45 -8.66
C ASN A 133 -14.92 -21.52 -8.59
N ASP A 134 -15.83 -21.61 -9.54
CA ASP A 134 -16.98 -22.53 -9.44
C ASP A 134 -16.58 -24.02 -9.37
N LYS A 135 -15.46 -24.42 -10.00
CA LYS A 135 -15.02 -25.82 -10.01
C LYS A 135 -14.09 -26.19 -8.85
N GLU A 136 -13.23 -25.26 -8.45
CA GLU A 136 -12.23 -25.50 -7.40
C GLU A 136 -12.80 -25.15 -6.01
N MET A 137 -13.69 -24.15 -5.92
CA MET A 137 -14.37 -23.76 -4.68
C MET A 137 -15.37 -24.83 -4.22
N ASP A 138 -16.07 -25.55 -5.10
CA ASP A 138 -17.01 -26.59 -4.68
C ASP A 138 -16.33 -27.80 -4.00
N GLU A 139 -15.17 -28.25 -4.52
CA GLU A 139 -14.40 -29.34 -3.89
C GLU A 139 -13.62 -28.86 -2.65
N MET A 140 -13.10 -27.63 -2.72
CA MET A 140 -12.37 -27.02 -1.62
C MET A 140 -13.30 -26.65 -0.46
N ASP A 141 -14.52 -26.20 -0.72
CA ASP A 141 -15.50 -25.81 0.30
C ASP A 141 -15.94 -26.99 1.15
N LEU A 142 -16.08 -28.21 0.59
CA LEU A 142 -16.41 -29.38 1.39
C LEU A 142 -15.26 -29.74 2.35
N LYS A 143 -14.03 -29.83 1.83
CA LYS A 143 -12.84 -30.16 2.64
C LYS A 143 -12.51 -29.04 3.64
N ILE A 144 -12.65 -27.78 3.24
CA ILE A 144 -12.48 -26.62 4.11
C ILE A 144 -13.58 -26.59 5.17
N ALA A 145 -14.83 -26.89 4.83
CA ALA A 145 -15.93 -26.93 5.79
C ALA A 145 -15.68 -28.02 6.83
N GLU A 146 -15.36 -29.24 6.42
CA GLU A 146 -15.02 -30.35 7.33
C GLU A 146 -13.82 -30.01 8.22
N TYR A 147 -12.75 -29.49 7.63
CA TYR A 147 -11.58 -29.03 8.38
C TYR A 147 -11.94 -27.92 9.38
N SER A 148 -12.75 -26.94 8.95
CA SER A 148 -13.19 -25.84 9.81
C SER A 148 -14.05 -26.35 10.97
N ILE A 149 -14.91 -27.34 10.73
CA ILE A 149 -15.76 -27.95 11.77
C ILE A 149 -14.87 -28.68 12.77
N ALA A 150 -13.94 -29.51 12.30
CA ALA A 150 -13.02 -30.24 13.16
C ALA A 150 -12.11 -29.29 13.97
N TYR A 151 -11.59 -28.25 13.32
CA TYR A 151 -10.77 -27.21 13.93
C TYR A 151 -11.54 -26.44 15.01
N ASN A 152 -12.73 -25.94 14.67
CA ASN A 152 -13.58 -25.22 15.61
C ASN A 152 -13.99 -26.12 16.77
N LYS A 153 -14.32 -27.39 16.53
CA LYS A 153 -14.64 -28.35 17.59
C LYS A 153 -13.46 -28.55 18.54
N TYR A 154 -12.26 -28.76 18.01
CA TYR A 154 -11.04 -28.90 18.81
C TYR A 154 -10.81 -27.67 19.70
N TRP A 155 -10.78 -26.46 19.10
CA TRP A 155 -10.50 -25.24 19.85
C TRP A 155 -11.60 -24.91 20.86
N ASN A 156 -12.88 -25.16 20.53
CA ASN A 156 -13.97 -25.01 21.48
C ASN A 156 -13.82 -25.92 22.70
N CYS A 157 -13.42 -27.18 22.52
CA CYS A 157 -13.13 -28.08 23.64
C CYS A 157 -11.94 -27.58 24.46
N GLN A 158 -10.88 -27.10 23.80
CA GLN A 158 -9.69 -26.58 24.47
C GLN A 158 -9.98 -25.32 25.28
N PHE A 159 -10.76 -24.37 24.75
CA PHE A 159 -11.16 -23.17 25.47
C PHE A 159 -12.09 -23.48 26.65
N LYS A 160 -13.02 -24.44 26.50
CA LYS A 160 -13.86 -24.91 27.62
C LYS A 160 -13.04 -25.52 28.75
N ALA A 161 -11.91 -26.14 28.44
CA ALA A 161 -11.01 -26.70 29.46
C ALA A 161 -10.25 -25.62 30.25
N ILE A 162 -10.23 -24.38 29.79
CA ILE A 162 -9.59 -23.25 30.48
C ILE A 162 -10.61 -22.65 31.47
N ASN A 163 -10.39 -22.89 32.77
CA ASN A 163 -11.21 -22.30 33.80
C ASN A 163 -10.78 -20.85 34.05
N HIS A 164 -11.57 -19.89 33.57
CA HIS A 164 -11.33 -18.46 33.72
C HIS A 164 -11.65 -17.93 35.13
N ARG A 165 -12.34 -18.71 35.97
CA ARG A 165 -12.71 -18.30 37.33
C ARG A 165 -11.62 -18.60 38.36
N ASN A 166 -10.70 -19.50 38.06
CA ASN A 166 -9.61 -19.88 38.95
C ASN A 166 -8.25 -19.45 38.38
N PRO A 167 -7.67 -18.32 38.84
CA PRO A 167 -6.41 -17.79 38.32
C PRO A 167 -5.24 -18.76 38.51
N GLU A 168 -5.21 -19.52 39.60
CA GLU A 168 -4.16 -20.52 39.90
C GLU A 168 -4.05 -21.60 38.81
N SER A 169 -5.18 -21.99 38.23
CA SER A 169 -5.24 -23.01 37.18
C SER A 169 -5.22 -22.44 35.75
N PHE A 170 -5.55 -21.15 35.60
CA PHE A 170 -5.68 -20.47 34.32
C PHE A 170 -4.33 -20.23 33.67
N PHE A 171 -3.44 -19.50 34.36
CA PHE A 171 -2.15 -19.10 33.79
C PHE A 171 -1.25 -20.28 33.41
N PRO A 172 -1.16 -21.39 34.20
CA PRO A 172 -0.40 -22.56 33.78
C PRO A 172 -0.92 -23.20 32.48
N LYS A 173 -2.25 -23.29 32.30
CA LYS A 173 -2.86 -23.84 31.08
C LYS A 173 -2.61 -22.94 29.88
N VAL A 174 -2.83 -21.64 30.03
CA VAL A 174 -2.59 -20.64 29.00
C VAL A 174 -1.13 -20.61 28.58
N ASN A 175 -0.20 -20.61 29.55
CA ASN A 175 1.23 -20.67 29.28
C ASN A 175 1.63 -21.95 28.55
N ARG A 176 0.96 -23.09 28.78
CA ARG A 176 1.22 -24.33 28.04
C ARG A 176 0.80 -24.24 26.57
N PHE A 177 -0.25 -23.47 26.24
CA PHE A 177 -0.66 -23.23 24.85
C PHE A 177 0.33 -22.35 24.10
N PHE A 178 0.81 -21.29 24.74
CA PHE A 178 1.71 -20.32 24.13
C PHE A 178 3.20 -20.66 24.27
N ARG A 179 3.56 -21.65 25.08
CA ARG A 179 4.94 -22.12 25.19
C ARG A 179 5.39 -22.65 23.82
N PRO A 180 6.50 -22.13 23.26
CA PRO A 180 7.12 -22.71 22.07
C PRO A 180 7.37 -24.20 22.32
N LYS A 181 6.75 -25.05 21.51
CA LYS A 181 7.01 -26.48 21.56
C LYS A 181 8.35 -26.71 20.86
N PRO A 182 9.31 -27.42 21.49
CA PRO A 182 10.53 -27.79 20.79
C PRO A 182 10.14 -28.60 19.56
N GLN A 183 10.70 -28.25 18.40
CA GLN A 183 10.53 -29.04 17.19
C GLN A 183 11.12 -30.42 17.44
N ARG A 184 10.26 -31.43 17.57
CA ARG A 184 10.70 -32.81 17.69
C ARG A 184 11.09 -33.27 16.29
N LYS A 185 12.39 -33.35 16.03
CA LYS A 185 12.89 -34.04 14.85
C LYS A 185 12.76 -35.54 15.11
N ILE A 186 12.10 -36.24 14.19
CA ILE A 186 12.04 -37.69 14.20
C ILE A 186 13.22 -38.11 13.35
N ASP A 187 14.34 -38.40 13.99
CA ASP A 187 15.59 -38.72 13.30
C ASP A 187 15.62 -40.19 12.84
N ARG A 188 14.82 -41.04 13.49
CA ARG A 188 14.83 -42.49 13.27
C ARG A 188 13.45 -43.09 13.53
N LEU A 189 12.98 -43.93 12.61
CA LEU A 189 11.78 -44.74 12.76
C LEU A 189 12.16 -46.22 12.82
N GLU A 190 11.73 -46.91 13.88
CA GLU A 190 11.88 -48.37 13.99
C GLU A 190 10.56 -49.04 13.63
N VAL A 191 10.58 -49.91 12.62
CA VAL A 191 9.42 -50.68 12.19
C VAL A 191 9.69 -52.16 12.48
N ALA A 192 8.71 -52.84 13.07
CA ALA A 192 8.82 -54.27 13.35
C ALA A 192 8.92 -55.05 12.03
N GLN A 193 9.71 -56.12 12.00
CA GLN A 193 9.88 -56.92 10.78
C GLN A 193 8.58 -57.62 10.34
N GLU A 194 7.62 -57.81 11.24
CA GLU A 194 6.28 -58.30 10.91
C GLU A 194 5.47 -57.31 10.05
N ASP A 195 5.76 -56.01 10.15
CA ASP A 195 5.11 -54.94 9.39
C ASP A 195 5.84 -54.63 8.06
N CYS A 196 6.57 -55.59 7.48
CA CYS A 196 7.25 -55.40 6.18
C CYS A 196 6.30 -54.93 5.06
N GLN A 197 5.02 -55.26 5.15
CA GLN A 197 3.99 -54.80 4.20
C GLN A 197 3.84 -53.27 4.20
N LEU A 198 4.03 -52.63 5.35
CA LEU A 198 3.99 -51.17 5.48
C LEU A 198 5.16 -50.53 4.74
N LEU A 199 6.38 -51.09 4.89
CA LEU A 199 7.59 -50.61 4.23
C LEU A 199 7.53 -50.79 2.70
N GLN A 200 6.95 -51.90 2.24
CA GLN A 200 6.73 -52.15 0.82
C GLN A 200 5.73 -51.15 0.22
N ARG A 201 4.65 -50.83 0.95
CA ARG A 201 3.67 -49.81 0.53
C ARG A 201 4.24 -48.40 0.51
N ALA A 202 5.13 -48.10 1.46
CA ALA A 202 5.86 -46.83 1.53
C ALA A 202 6.94 -46.68 0.43
N GLN A 203 7.12 -47.68 -0.43
CA GLN A 203 8.14 -47.69 -1.49
C GLN A 203 9.57 -47.50 -0.94
N CYS A 204 9.83 -47.97 0.28
CA CYS A 204 11.15 -47.92 0.88
C CYS A 204 12.01 -49.09 0.37
N ASP A 205 13.29 -48.84 0.13
CA ASP A 205 14.25 -49.89 -0.25
C ASP A 205 14.59 -50.79 0.94
N ILE A 206 13.78 -51.82 1.16
CA ILE A 206 13.90 -52.79 2.28
C ILE A 206 15.30 -53.42 2.33
N ASN A 207 15.94 -53.63 1.18
CA ASN A 207 17.25 -54.27 1.07
C ASN A 207 18.41 -53.40 1.57
N ASN A 208 18.24 -52.08 1.62
CA ASN A 208 19.27 -51.12 2.02
C ASN A 208 19.09 -50.62 3.47
N LEU A 209 18.06 -51.09 4.18
CA LEU A 209 17.72 -50.60 5.51
C LEU A 209 18.50 -51.36 6.61
N PRO A 210 19.14 -50.64 7.55
CA PRO A 210 19.81 -51.29 8.67
C PRO A 210 18.79 -52.00 9.57
N THR A 211 19.13 -53.23 9.98
CA THR A 211 18.31 -54.01 10.92
C THR A 211 18.97 -53.98 12.29
N ILE A 212 18.26 -53.45 13.30
CA ILE A 212 18.72 -53.39 14.69
C ILE A 212 17.67 -54.10 15.54
N ASN A 213 18.09 -55.14 16.28
CA ASN A 213 17.22 -55.88 17.20
C ASN A 213 15.91 -56.38 16.56
N ASN A 214 16.00 -57.00 15.39
CA ASN A 214 14.85 -57.54 14.64
C ASN A 214 13.82 -56.46 14.18
N LYS A 215 14.26 -55.20 14.12
CA LYS A 215 13.48 -54.07 13.59
C LYS A 215 14.24 -53.39 12.47
N LEU A 216 13.52 -52.98 11.44
CA LEU A 216 14.03 -52.21 10.32
C LEU A 216 14.05 -50.73 10.69
N VAL A 217 15.15 -50.07 10.37
CA VAL A 217 15.44 -48.71 10.81
C VAL A 217 15.44 -47.77 9.63
N VAL A 218 14.51 -46.82 9.61
CA VAL A 218 14.40 -45.79 8.58
C VAL A 218 14.97 -44.47 9.13
N GLU A 219 16.03 -43.96 8.51
CA GLU A 219 16.70 -42.72 8.90
C GLU A 219 16.46 -41.57 7.90
N ASN A 220 16.13 -41.89 6.66
CA ASN A 220 15.88 -40.88 5.63
C ASN A 220 14.54 -40.17 5.92
N PRO A 221 14.52 -38.82 6.01
CA PRO A 221 13.29 -38.08 6.33
C PRO A 221 12.18 -38.26 5.29
N THR A 222 12.54 -38.48 4.02
CA THR A 222 11.58 -38.75 2.94
C THR A 222 10.92 -40.11 3.15
N ASP A 223 11.71 -41.12 3.47
CA ASP A 223 11.21 -42.47 3.71
C ASP A 223 10.35 -42.53 4.98
N ILE A 224 10.77 -41.83 6.04
CA ILE A 224 9.96 -41.66 7.26
C ILE A 224 8.59 -41.06 6.90
N LEU A 225 8.55 -40.02 6.07
CA LEU A 225 7.31 -39.38 5.64
C LEU A 225 6.45 -40.33 4.80
N ASN A 226 7.05 -41.09 3.89
CA ASN A 226 6.36 -42.08 3.08
C ASN A 226 5.75 -43.21 3.94
N VAL A 227 6.47 -43.66 4.98
CA VAL A 227 5.97 -44.65 5.93
C VAL A 227 4.77 -44.11 6.71
N PHE A 228 4.83 -42.86 7.18
CA PHE A 228 3.67 -42.22 7.80
C PHE A 228 2.49 -42.10 6.82
N GLY A 229 2.75 -41.71 5.58
CA GLY A 229 1.73 -41.63 4.53
C GLY A 229 1.05 -42.97 4.29
N ALA A 230 1.83 -44.03 4.08
CA ALA A 230 1.33 -45.39 3.90
C ALA A 230 0.53 -45.88 5.12
N TYR A 231 0.97 -45.55 6.34
CA TYR A 231 0.24 -45.90 7.56
C TYR A 231 -1.13 -45.21 7.65
N TYR A 232 -1.21 -43.92 7.36
CA TYR A 232 -2.49 -43.19 7.35
C TYR A 232 -3.41 -43.65 6.22
N GLU A 233 -2.86 -43.98 5.06
CA GLU A 233 -3.62 -44.56 3.96
C GLU A 233 -4.27 -45.89 4.36
N ILE A 234 -3.54 -46.73 5.11
CA ILE A 234 -4.06 -48.00 5.63
C ILE A 234 -5.22 -47.75 6.59
N ILE A 235 -5.09 -46.83 7.55
CA ILE A 235 -6.15 -46.53 8.54
C ILE A 235 -7.39 -45.94 7.88
N ASN A 236 -7.20 -45.09 6.86
CA ASN A 236 -8.31 -44.41 6.17
C ASN A 236 -8.85 -45.21 4.97
N SER A 237 -8.29 -46.38 4.67
CA SER A 237 -8.79 -47.26 3.62
C SER A 237 -10.16 -47.83 4.02
N PRO A 238 -11.16 -47.83 3.12
CA PRO A 238 -12.52 -48.32 3.41
C PRO A 238 -12.59 -49.81 3.80
N CYS A 239 -11.51 -50.58 3.61
CA CYS A 239 -11.43 -51.97 4.08
C CYS A 239 -11.17 -52.09 5.59
N PHE A 240 -10.48 -51.13 6.23
CA PHE A 240 -10.11 -51.23 7.65
C PHE A 240 -11.29 -50.96 8.60
N THR A 241 -12.32 -50.25 8.14
CA THR A 241 -13.54 -49.96 8.93
C THR A 241 -14.51 -51.14 9.02
N ASN A 242 -14.28 -52.23 8.27
CA ASN A 242 -15.13 -53.42 8.25
C ASN A 242 -14.57 -54.63 9.02
N THR A 243 -13.32 -54.60 9.49
CA THR A 243 -12.68 -55.78 10.12
C THR A 243 -13.00 -55.95 11.62
N ASN A 244 -13.64 -54.96 12.27
CA ASN A 244 -14.08 -55.06 13.68
C ASN A 244 -15.59 -55.22 13.86
N ILE A 245 -16.35 -55.44 12.78
CA ILE A 245 -17.77 -55.83 12.89
C ILE A 245 -17.81 -57.36 12.72
N GLN A 246 -17.43 -58.07 13.78
CA GLN A 246 -17.87 -59.46 13.93
C GLN A 246 -19.30 -59.41 14.46
N LEU A 247 -20.24 -59.86 13.62
CA LEU A 247 -21.59 -60.29 13.99
C LEU A 247 -21.53 -61.53 14.88
#